data_AF-A0AAD7T1V1-F1
#
_entry.id   AF-A0AAD7T1V1-F1
#
_cell.length_a   1.000
_cell.length_b   1.000
_cell.length_c   1.000
_cell.angle_alpha   90.00
_cell.angle_beta   90.00
_cell.angle_gamma   90.00
#
_symmetry.space_group_name_H-M   'P 1'
#
loop_
_entity.id
_entity.type
_entity.pdbx_description
1 polymer ?
#
loop_
_entity_poly.entity_id
_entity_poly.type
_entity_poly.pdbx_seq_one_letter_code
_entity_poly.pdbx_strand_id
1 'polypeptide(L)'
;MKFDQLYADWKILYKAVRVKVSESEQSISKHENFHENLLNVEKWLMIMRQKLESFCSSSGGWSVENRLHEAERALGEFPEKEIQLHQTEVQGEGVLARTSEEGRVHIRRDLQRLRESWTSLHALSLNLFRLLNGQEASGSTDISMEGHDPPPWGDWWRSRPEPTLSRTVAGVVTTGPAGGP
;
A
#
# COMPACT_ATOMS: atom_id res chain seq x y z
N MET A 1 -34.68 33.15 31.99
CA MET A 1 -33.95 34.42 32.21
C MET A 1 -32.77 34.52 31.25
N LYS A 2 -32.14 35.69 31.04
CA LYS A 2 -30.99 35.87 30.12
C LYS A 2 -29.81 34.93 30.44
N PHE A 3 -29.64 34.57 31.71
CA PHE A 3 -28.62 33.63 32.17
C PHE A 3 -28.81 32.21 31.61
N ASP A 4 -30.04 31.68 31.61
CA ASP A 4 -30.34 30.32 31.14
C ASP A 4 -30.00 30.16 29.65
N GLN A 5 -30.28 31.20 28.85
CA GLN A 5 -29.95 31.24 27.44
C GLN A 5 -28.44 31.20 27.22
N LEU A 6 -27.70 32.09 27.89
CA LEU A 6 -26.22 32.13 27.79
C LEU A 6 -25.58 30.80 28.22
N TYR A 7 -26.13 30.17 29.25
CA TYR A 7 -25.65 28.87 29.72
C TYR A 7 -25.93 27.73 28.73
N ALA A 8 -27.09 27.75 28.07
CA ALA A 8 -27.41 26.81 26.99
C ALA A 8 -26.49 26.98 25.79
N ASP A 9 -26.27 28.22 25.35
CA ASP A 9 -25.36 28.55 24.24
C ASP A 9 -23.93 28.13 24.55
N TRP A 10 -23.45 28.40 25.77
CA TRP A 10 -22.15 27.94 26.25
C TRP A 10 -22.01 26.42 26.20
N LYS A 11 -23.02 25.65 26.63
CA LYS A 11 -22.99 24.17 26.56
C LYS A 11 -22.89 23.67 25.13
N ILE A 12 -23.61 24.29 24.19
CA ILE A 12 -23.57 23.93 22.77
C ILE A 12 -22.18 24.20 22.22
N LEU A 13 -21.63 25.39 22.47
CA LEU A 13 -20.29 25.75 22.03
C LEU A 13 -19.23 24.82 22.63
N TYR A 14 -19.30 24.53 23.93
CA TYR A 14 -18.38 23.63 24.61
C TYR A 14 -18.38 22.24 23.96
N LYS A 15 -19.56 21.67 23.69
CA LYS A 15 -19.69 20.38 23.00
C LYS A 15 -19.11 20.44 21.58
N ALA A 16 -19.43 21.49 20.83
CA ALA A 16 -18.92 21.66 19.47
C ALA A 16 -17.39 21.75 19.43
N VAL A 17 -16.79 22.49 20.36
CA VAL A 17 -15.32 22.59 20.50
C VAL A 17 -14.72 21.23 20.83
N ARG A 18 -15.30 20.48 21.78
CA ARG A 18 -14.81 19.13 22.13
C ARG A 18 -14.84 18.17 20.95
N VAL A 19 -15.92 18.20 20.15
CA VAL A 19 -16.03 17.40 18.92
C VAL A 19 -14.95 17.82 17.92
N LYS A 20 -14.78 19.13 17.70
CA LYS A 20 -13.75 19.66 16.79
C LYS A 20 -12.32 19.27 17.19
N VAL A 21 -12.00 19.29 18.47
CA VAL A 21 -10.70 18.84 18.99
C VAL A 21 -10.47 17.38 18.66
N SER A 22 -11.43 16.50 18.98
CA SER A 22 -11.32 15.06 18.70
C SER A 22 -11.23 14.76 17.21
N GLU A 23 -12.01 15.45 16.39
CA GLU A 23 -11.93 15.38 14.93
C GLU A 23 -10.53 15.78 14.43
N SER A 24 -9.94 16.84 15.00
CA SER A 24 -8.61 17.32 14.60
C SER A 24 -7.53 16.31 14.97
N GLU A 25 -7.54 15.78 16.20
CA GLU A 25 -6.62 14.75 16.68
C GLU A 25 -6.66 13.51 15.80
N GLN A 26 -7.86 13.04 15.44
CA GLN A 26 -8.01 11.91 14.52
C GLN A 26 -7.46 12.23 13.12
N SER A 27 -7.63 13.46 12.65
CA SER A 27 -7.06 13.87 11.35
C SER A 27 -5.54 13.82 11.38
N ILE A 28 -4.93 14.40 12.42
CA ILE A 28 -3.48 14.43 12.61
C ILE A 28 -2.92 13.01 12.61
N SER A 29 -3.51 12.12 13.43
CA SER A 29 -3.05 10.71 13.51
C SER A 29 -3.13 9.98 12.15
N LYS A 30 -4.17 10.23 11.34
CA LYS A 30 -4.27 9.65 9.99
C LYS A 30 -3.20 10.18 9.05
N HIS A 31 -2.90 11.48 9.12
CA HIS A 31 -1.83 12.10 8.33
C HIS A 31 -0.45 11.58 8.73
N GLU A 32 -0.18 11.43 10.03
CA GLU A 32 1.07 10.86 10.54
C GLU A 32 1.26 9.42 10.03
N ASN A 33 0.24 8.58 10.17
CA ASN A 33 0.31 7.19 9.71
C ASN A 33 0.51 7.07 8.19
N PHE A 34 -0.23 7.88 7.41
CA PHE A 34 -0.02 7.95 5.96
C PHE A 34 1.42 8.36 5.61
N HIS A 35 1.93 9.40 6.27
CA HIS A 35 3.26 9.94 5.98
C HIS A 35 4.37 8.94 6.34
N GLU A 36 4.25 8.25 7.49
CA GLU A 36 5.18 7.20 7.90
C GLU A 36 5.24 6.05 6.88
N ASN A 37 4.07 5.57 6.42
CA ASN A 37 4.00 4.49 5.43
C ASN A 37 4.53 4.94 4.06
N LEU A 38 4.19 6.17 3.64
CA LEU A 38 4.73 6.77 2.41
C LEU A 38 6.26 6.77 2.43
N LEU A 39 6.88 7.32 3.49
CA LEU A 39 8.33 7.37 3.61
C LEU A 39 8.97 5.96 3.65
N ASN A 40 8.31 5.00 4.28
CA ASN A 40 8.79 3.61 4.32
C ASN A 40 8.84 3.01 2.90
N VAL A 41 7.74 3.11 2.15
CA VAL A 41 7.66 2.57 0.78
C VAL A 41 8.62 3.32 -0.15
N GLU A 42 8.72 4.64 -0.07
CA GLU A 42 9.66 5.43 -0.88
C GLU A 42 11.12 5.06 -0.60
N LYS A 43 11.48 4.85 0.67
CA LYS A 43 12.81 4.38 1.04
C LYS A 43 13.10 3.00 0.46
N TRP A 44 12.15 2.07 0.56
CA TRP A 44 12.32 0.74 -0.03
C TRP A 44 12.46 0.81 -1.55
N LEU A 45 11.64 1.60 -2.24
CA LEU A 45 11.71 1.81 -3.68
C LEU A 45 13.10 2.30 -4.12
N MET A 46 13.65 3.27 -3.40
CA MET A 46 14.98 3.81 -3.66
C MET A 46 16.07 2.75 -3.51
N ILE A 47 16.09 2.03 -2.38
CA ILE A 47 17.08 0.99 -2.10
C ILE A 47 16.97 -0.15 -3.13
N MET A 48 15.74 -0.59 -3.42
CA MET A 48 15.50 -1.69 -4.34
C MET A 48 15.90 -1.31 -5.77
N ARG A 49 15.63 -0.08 -6.21
CA ARG A 49 16.11 0.43 -7.51
C ARG A 49 17.62 0.32 -7.63
N GLN A 50 18.36 0.85 -6.64
CA GLN A 50 19.82 0.79 -6.61
C GLN A 50 20.33 -0.66 -6.64
N LYS A 51 19.66 -1.54 -5.89
CA LYS A 51 19.97 -2.97 -5.87
C LYS A 51 19.81 -3.61 -7.25
N LEU A 52 18.66 -3.40 -7.92
CA LEU A 52 18.41 -3.97 -9.25
C LEU A 52 19.33 -3.39 -10.33
N GLU A 53 19.61 -2.08 -10.31
CA GLU A 53 20.55 -1.42 -11.22
C GLU A 53 21.98 -1.97 -11.08
N SER A 54 22.37 -2.36 -9.86
CA SER A 54 23.68 -2.98 -9.61
C SER A 54 23.82 -4.35 -10.28
N PHE A 55 22.72 -5.11 -10.43
CA PHE A 55 22.74 -6.42 -11.10
C PHE A 55 22.86 -6.30 -12.62
N CYS A 56 22.27 -5.25 -13.20
CA CYS A 56 22.38 -4.94 -14.63
C CYS A 56 23.79 -4.50 -15.04
N SER A 57 24.60 -4.01 -14.10
CA SER A 57 25.95 -3.50 -14.39
C SER A 57 26.92 -4.66 -14.61
N SER A 58 27.48 -4.77 -15.82
CA SER A 58 28.46 -5.82 -16.17
C SER A 58 29.87 -5.58 -15.60
N SER A 59 30.09 -4.49 -14.86
CA SER A 59 31.42 -4.11 -14.34
C SER A 59 31.70 -4.56 -12.90
N GLY A 60 30.84 -5.39 -12.30
CA GLY A 60 30.98 -5.83 -10.91
C GLY A 60 31.70 -7.17 -10.78
N GLY A 61 32.49 -7.36 -9.71
CA GLY A 61 33.18 -8.62 -9.39
C GLY A 61 32.26 -9.77 -8.93
N TRP A 62 30.97 -9.72 -9.24
CA TRP A 62 29.99 -10.75 -8.90
C TRP A 62 29.89 -11.77 -10.04
N SER A 63 29.85 -13.06 -9.71
CA SER A 63 29.54 -14.10 -10.69
C SER A 63 28.10 -13.93 -11.23
N VAL A 64 27.82 -14.48 -12.41
CA VAL A 64 26.46 -14.51 -12.99
C VAL A 64 25.49 -15.21 -12.03
N GLU A 65 25.90 -16.34 -11.45
CA GLU A 65 25.14 -17.11 -10.46
C GLU A 65 24.73 -16.26 -9.24
N ASN A 66 25.68 -15.51 -8.67
CA ASN A 66 25.41 -14.68 -7.49
C ASN A 66 24.47 -13.51 -7.82
N ARG A 67 24.54 -12.98 -9.05
CA ARG A 67 23.61 -11.94 -9.51
C ARG A 67 22.20 -12.49 -9.70
N LEU A 68 22.06 -13.70 -10.24
CA LEU A 68 20.78 -14.39 -10.40
C LEU A 68 20.13 -14.63 -9.03
N HIS A 69 20.87 -15.24 -8.11
CA HIS A 69 20.36 -15.55 -6.78
C HIS A 69 19.90 -14.30 -6.01
N GLU A 70 20.70 -13.22 -6.03
CA GLU A 70 20.34 -12.00 -5.33
C GLU A 70 19.19 -11.24 -6.02
N ALA A 71 19.05 -11.37 -7.34
CA ALA A 71 17.91 -10.85 -8.08
C ALA A 71 16.62 -11.59 -7.73
N GLU A 72 16.62 -12.93 -7.65
CA GLU A 72 15.47 -13.71 -7.21
C GLU A 72 15.02 -13.34 -5.79
N ARG A 73 15.98 -13.20 -4.87
CA ARG A 73 15.70 -12.72 -3.50
C ARG A 73 15.06 -11.34 -3.50
N ALA A 74 15.59 -10.42 -4.30
CA ALA A 74 15.05 -9.07 -4.44
C ALA A 74 13.62 -9.07 -5.01
N LEU A 75 13.34 -9.92 -6.01
CA LEU A 75 12.01 -10.12 -6.59
C LEU A 75 11.02 -10.69 -5.58
N GLY A 76 11.48 -11.55 -4.65
CA GLY A 76 10.66 -12.11 -3.58
C GLY A 76 10.08 -11.07 -2.60
N GLU A 77 10.66 -9.87 -2.51
CA GLU A 77 10.16 -8.78 -1.65
C GLU A 77 8.96 -8.02 -2.26
N PHE A 78 8.75 -8.10 -3.58
CA PHE A 78 7.75 -7.30 -4.29
C PHE A 78 6.31 -7.56 -3.82
N PRO A 79 5.83 -8.81 -3.63
CA PRO A 79 4.43 -9.05 -3.27
C PRO A 79 4.02 -8.41 -1.93
N GLU A 80 4.88 -8.48 -0.91
CA GLU A 80 4.61 -7.84 0.38
C GLU A 80 4.59 -6.31 0.25
N LYS A 81 5.50 -5.78 -0.57
CA LYS A 81 5.65 -4.33 -0.77
C LYS A 81 4.53 -3.75 -1.63
N GLU A 82 3.97 -4.53 -2.54
CA GLU A 82 2.75 -4.18 -3.28
C GLU A 82 1.55 -4.01 -2.34
N ILE A 83 1.42 -4.88 -1.34
CA ILE A 83 0.36 -4.75 -0.31
C ILE A 83 0.56 -3.46 0.49
N GLN A 84 1.79 -3.16 0.92
CA GLN A 84 2.10 -1.93 1.66
C GLN A 84 1.88 -0.65 0.83
N LEU A 85 2.23 -0.70 -0.46
CA LEU A 85 1.92 0.36 -1.42
C LEU A 85 0.41 0.62 -1.46
N HIS A 86 -0.40 -0.42 -1.63
CA HIS A 86 -1.85 -0.29 -1.71
C HIS A 86 -2.46 0.27 -0.42
N GLN A 87 -1.99 -0.20 0.74
CA GLN A 87 -2.41 0.34 2.03
C GLN A 87 -2.09 1.85 2.14
N THR A 88 -0.92 2.26 1.67
CA THR A 88 -0.50 3.67 1.65
C THR A 88 -1.41 4.51 0.74
N GLU A 89 -1.81 3.98 -0.42
CA GLU A 89 -2.75 4.66 -1.32
C GLU A 89 -4.13 4.86 -0.68
N VAL A 90 -4.67 3.80 -0.04
CA VAL A 90 -5.97 3.88 0.66
C VAL A 90 -5.93 4.90 1.79
N GLN A 91 -4.83 4.94 2.55
CA GLN A 91 -4.63 5.96 3.59
C GLN A 91 -4.55 7.37 2.99
N GLY A 92 -3.86 7.52 1.87
CA GLY A 92 -3.78 8.75 1.08
C GLY A 92 -5.16 9.30 0.68
N GLU A 93 -6.03 8.44 0.13
CA GLU A 93 -7.41 8.81 -0.18
C GLU A 93 -8.21 9.19 1.09
N GLY A 94 -7.97 8.48 2.19
CA GLY A 94 -8.59 8.78 3.48
C GLY A 94 -8.24 10.17 4.04
N VAL A 95 -6.97 10.59 3.90
CA VAL A 95 -6.54 11.92 4.37
C VAL A 95 -6.97 13.04 3.42
N LEU A 96 -7.08 12.77 2.12
CA LEU A 96 -7.55 13.73 1.11
C LEU A 96 -8.95 14.28 1.43
N ALA A 97 -9.83 13.46 2.01
CA ALA A 97 -11.19 13.85 2.36
C ALA A 97 -11.27 14.95 3.44
N ARG A 98 -10.21 15.11 4.25
CA ARG A 98 -10.16 16.03 5.39
C ARG A 98 -9.14 17.15 5.25
N THR A 99 -8.46 17.21 4.10
CA THR A 99 -7.41 18.19 3.81
C THR A 99 -7.98 19.38 3.03
N SER A 100 -7.42 20.57 3.24
CA SER A 100 -7.73 21.75 2.42
C SER A 100 -7.37 21.53 0.94
N GLU A 101 -7.99 22.26 0.02
CA GLU A 101 -7.73 22.04 -1.42
C GLU A 101 -6.26 22.26 -1.80
N GLU A 102 -5.60 23.24 -1.19
CA GLU A 102 -4.15 23.47 -1.36
C GLU A 102 -3.33 22.25 -0.89
N GLY A 103 -3.62 21.70 0.29
CA GLY A 103 -2.93 20.52 0.82
C GLY A 103 -3.20 19.26 -0.01
N ARG A 104 -4.40 19.11 -0.58
CA ARG A 104 -4.77 17.95 -1.42
C ARG A 104 -3.91 17.86 -2.67
N VAL A 105 -3.46 18.99 -3.24
CA VAL A 105 -2.55 18.99 -4.40
C VAL A 105 -1.24 18.30 -4.08
N HIS A 106 -0.68 18.52 -2.88
CA HIS A 106 0.57 17.88 -2.46
C HIS A 106 0.41 16.38 -2.27
N ILE A 107 -0.63 15.95 -1.54
CA ILE A 107 -0.89 14.53 -1.28
C ILE A 107 -1.13 13.75 -2.59
N ARG A 108 -1.89 14.33 -3.54
CA ARG A 108 -2.10 13.71 -4.86
C ARG A 108 -0.79 13.56 -5.63
N ARG A 109 0.10 14.55 -5.56
CA ARG A 109 1.41 14.50 -6.20
C ARG A 109 2.29 13.42 -5.59
N ASP A 110 2.29 13.29 -4.26
CA ASP A 110 3.07 12.26 -3.57
C ASP A 110 2.59 10.85 -3.96
N LEU A 111 1.27 10.62 -3.97
CA LEU A 111 0.68 9.37 -4.44
C LEU A 111 1.01 9.07 -5.91
N GLN A 112 0.96 10.09 -6.77
CA GLN A 112 1.34 9.93 -8.17
C GLN A 112 2.81 9.54 -8.31
N ARG A 113 3.73 10.26 -7.64
CA ARG A 113 5.16 9.95 -7.64
C ARG A 113 5.43 8.53 -7.16
N LEU A 114 4.71 8.10 -6.13
CA LEU A 114 4.82 6.75 -5.56
C LEU A 114 4.47 5.68 -6.60
N ARG A 115 3.33 5.84 -7.30
CA ARG A 115 2.88 4.94 -8.38
C ARG A 115 3.86 4.90 -9.55
N GLU A 116 4.34 6.05 -9.98
CA GLU A 116 5.31 6.16 -11.07
C GLU A 116 6.63 5.46 -10.71
N SER A 117 7.11 5.67 -9.48
CA SER A 117 8.33 5.04 -8.97
C SER A 117 8.20 3.53 -8.87
N TRP A 118 7.05 3.03 -8.39
CA TRP A 118 6.73 1.61 -8.37
C TRP A 118 6.68 1.00 -9.77
N THR A 119 5.96 1.63 -10.69
CA THR A 119 5.83 1.16 -12.09
C THR A 119 7.19 1.09 -12.77
N SER A 120 8.02 2.12 -12.60
CA SER A 120 9.38 2.16 -13.12
C SER A 120 10.26 1.05 -12.53
N LEU A 121 10.16 0.80 -11.22
CA LEU A 121 10.92 -0.27 -10.57
C LEU A 121 10.48 -1.66 -11.05
N HIS A 122 9.17 -1.87 -11.21
CA HIS A 122 8.63 -3.12 -11.72
C HIS A 122 9.04 -3.38 -13.18
N ALA A 123 9.09 -2.34 -14.02
CA ALA A 123 9.61 -2.48 -15.38
C ALA A 123 11.10 -2.87 -15.40
N LEU A 124 11.90 -2.30 -14.50
CA LEU A 124 13.31 -2.65 -14.33
C LEU A 124 13.46 -4.12 -13.89
N SER A 125 12.64 -4.58 -12.95
CA SER A 125 12.70 -5.95 -12.44
C SER A 125 12.34 -6.99 -13.50
N LEU A 126 11.32 -6.72 -14.33
CA LEU A 126 10.96 -7.56 -15.47
C LEU A 126 12.07 -7.62 -16.52
N ASN A 127 12.74 -6.49 -16.80
CA ASN A 127 13.85 -6.45 -17.73
C ASN A 127 15.01 -7.33 -17.24
N LEU A 128 15.37 -7.19 -15.96
CA LEU A 128 16.41 -8.00 -15.33
C LEU A 128 16.07 -9.50 -15.37
N PHE A 129 14.84 -9.87 -15.00
CA PHE A 129 14.39 -11.26 -15.05
C PHE A 129 14.54 -11.85 -16.47
N ARG A 130 14.15 -11.08 -17.51
CA ARG A 130 14.32 -11.51 -18.90
C ARG A 130 15.78 -11.66 -19.31
N LEU A 131 16.66 -10.75 -18.89
CA LEU A 131 18.10 -10.83 -19.19
C LEU A 131 18.75 -12.06 -18.55
N LEU A 132 18.39 -12.34 -17.29
CA LEU A 132 18.92 -13.47 -16.53
C LEU A 132 18.47 -14.81 -17.13
N ASN A 133 17.17 -14.98 -17.40
CA ASN A 133 16.65 -16.21 -18.01
C ASN A 133 17.09 -16.39 -19.47
N GLY A 134 17.32 -15.29 -20.19
CA GLY A 134 17.85 -15.32 -21.55
C GLY A 134 19.31 -15.82 -21.65
N GLN A 135 20.08 -15.77 -20.56
CA GLN A 135 21.44 -16.33 -20.52
C GLN A 135 21.41 -17.87 -20.40
N GLU A 136 20.43 -18.44 -19.69
CA GLU A 136 20.28 -19.90 -19.54
C GLU A 136 19.90 -20.60 -20.85
N ALA A 137 19.13 -19.93 -21.71
CA ALA A 137 18.68 -20.48 -23.00
C ALA A 137 19.81 -20.64 -24.04
N SER A 138 21.02 -20.12 -23.78
CA SER A 138 22.18 -20.35 -24.66
C SER A 138 22.86 -21.72 -24.44
N GLY A 139 22.41 -22.50 -23.44
CA GLY A 139 23.00 -23.79 -23.08
C GLY A 139 22.25 -25.06 -23.54
N SER A 140 20.99 -24.98 -23.97
CA SER A 140 20.26 -26.14 -24.51
C SER A 140 18.96 -25.69 -25.19
N THR A 141 18.89 -25.86 -26.51
CA THR A 141 17.64 -25.80 -27.27
C THR A 141 17.39 -27.15 -27.91
N ASP A 142 16.42 -27.90 -27.39
CA ASP A 142 15.30 -28.32 -28.23
C ASP A 142 14.07 -28.68 -27.37
N ILE A 143 12.98 -27.95 -27.55
CA ILE A 143 11.58 -28.41 -27.50
C ILE A 143 10.68 -27.19 -27.73
N SER A 144 9.93 -27.27 -28.83
CA SER A 144 8.84 -26.34 -29.17
C SER A 144 7.61 -26.66 -28.34
N MET A 145 6.92 -25.65 -27.80
CA MET A 145 5.47 -25.70 -27.67
C MET A 145 4.84 -24.32 -27.49
N GLU A 146 3.73 -24.13 -28.19
CA GLU A 146 2.84 -22.97 -28.24
C GLU A 146 2.30 -22.54 -26.87
N GLY A 147 1.94 -21.25 -26.75
CA GLY A 147 0.78 -20.87 -25.94
C GLY A 147 0.89 -19.58 -25.14
N HIS A 148 0.12 -18.58 -25.59
CA HIS A 148 -0.41 -17.42 -24.86
C HIS A 148 0.54 -16.28 -24.48
N ASP A 149 0.34 -15.14 -25.15
CA ASP A 149 0.77 -13.83 -24.66
C ASP A 149 -0.01 -13.44 -23.39
N PRO A 150 0.64 -12.96 -22.32
CA PRO A 150 -0.05 -12.35 -21.19
C PRO A 150 -0.63 -10.98 -21.58
N PRO A 151 -1.79 -10.58 -21.04
CA PRO A 151 -2.44 -9.34 -21.45
C PRO A 151 -1.66 -8.10 -20.97
N PRO A 152 -1.75 -6.97 -21.71
CA PRO A 152 -1.18 -5.71 -21.26
C PRO A 152 -2.03 -5.17 -20.12
N TRP A 153 -1.48 -5.13 -18.91
CA TRP A 153 -2.22 -4.71 -17.72
C TRP A 153 -2.38 -3.18 -17.72
N GLY A 154 -3.56 -2.74 -18.14
CA GLY A 154 -4.17 -1.46 -17.77
C GLY A 154 -5.58 -1.76 -17.27
N ASP A 155 -5.96 -1.18 -16.14
CA ASP A 155 -7.33 -1.20 -15.57
C ASP A 155 -7.90 -2.51 -14.97
N TRP A 156 -7.09 -3.55 -14.74
CA TRP A 156 -7.58 -4.80 -14.10
C TRP A 156 -8.13 -4.61 -12.67
N TRP A 157 -7.72 -3.53 -12.00
CA TRP A 157 -8.15 -3.15 -10.65
C TRP A 157 -9.57 -2.59 -10.57
N ARG A 158 -10.18 -2.18 -11.70
CA ARG A 158 -11.54 -1.62 -11.73
C ARG A 158 -12.64 -2.69 -11.68
N SER A 159 -12.26 -3.96 -11.81
CA SER A 159 -13.18 -5.12 -11.89
C SER A 159 -13.06 -6.10 -10.73
N ARG A 160 -12.30 -5.78 -9.66
CA ARG A 160 -12.27 -6.64 -8.47
C ARG A 160 -13.60 -6.53 -7.71
N PRO A 161 -14.31 -7.63 -7.44
CA PRO A 161 -15.51 -7.59 -6.60
C PRO A 161 -15.12 -7.21 -5.17
N GLU A 162 -15.87 -6.29 -4.55
CA GLU A 162 -15.67 -5.91 -3.16
C GLU A 162 -15.80 -7.14 -2.25
N PRO A 163 -14.92 -7.29 -1.24
CA PRO A 163 -15.04 -8.40 -0.30
C PRO A 163 -16.34 -8.24 0.50
N THR A 164 -17.35 -9.06 0.18
CA THR A 164 -18.57 -9.15 0.98
C THR A 164 -18.20 -9.68 2.37
N LEU A 165 -18.19 -8.79 3.36
CA LEU A 165 -18.11 -9.17 4.77
C LEU A 165 -19.32 -10.05 5.11
N SER A 166 -19.11 -11.36 5.13
CA SER A 166 -20.10 -12.31 5.61
C SER A 166 -20.28 -12.11 7.12
N ARG A 167 -21.39 -11.47 7.46
CA ARG A 167 -21.88 -11.27 8.82
C ARG A 167 -22.32 -12.62 9.39
N THR A 168 -21.43 -13.36 10.05
CA THR A 168 -21.85 -14.47 10.90
C THR A 168 -22.52 -13.91 12.15
N VAL A 169 -23.85 -14.02 12.17
CA VAL A 169 -24.69 -13.86 13.36
C VAL A 169 -24.80 -15.20 14.08
N ALA A 170 -24.91 -15.10 15.40
CA ALA A 170 -25.46 -16.06 16.37
C ALA A 170 -24.46 -16.86 17.22
N GLY A 171 -24.61 -16.64 18.53
CA GLY A 171 -23.93 -17.39 19.59
C GLY A 171 -24.16 -16.83 20.99
N VAL A 172 -25.33 -16.22 21.28
CA VAL A 172 -25.76 -15.95 22.66
C VAL A 172 -26.34 -17.25 23.21
N VAL A 173 -25.64 -17.89 24.16
CA VAL A 173 -26.24 -18.85 25.09
C VAL A 173 -26.25 -18.21 26.47
N THR A 174 -27.42 -17.69 26.84
CA THR A 174 -27.80 -17.42 28.22
C THR A 174 -28.50 -18.65 28.77
N THR A 175 -27.97 -19.24 29.85
CA THR A 175 -28.74 -20.14 30.72
C THR A 175 -28.57 -19.68 32.16
N GLY A 176 -29.67 -19.15 32.72
CA GLY A 176 -29.88 -18.89 34.15
C GLY A 176 -30.48 -20.12 34.88
N PRO A 177 -30.95 -19.98 36.13
CA PRO A 177 -30.47 -20.79 37.26
C PRO A 177 -31.48 -21.80 37.86
N ALA A 178 -30.98 -22.75 38.66
CA ALA A 178 -31.70 -23.55 39.69
C ALA A 178 -30.62 -24.27 40.54
N GLY A 179 -30.61 -24.44 41.86
CA GLY A 179 -31.61 -24.29 42.92
C GLY A 179 -31.53 -25.53 43.85
N GLY A 180 -30.85 -25.40 45.01
CA GLY A 180 -30.96 -26.24 46.22
C GLY A 180 -30.58 -27.73 46.14
N PRO A 181 -30.53 -28.46 47.27
CA PRO A 181 -30.97 -28.10 48.62
C PRO A 181 -29.84 -27.76 49.61
#